data_AF-A0A855F7Q0-F1
#
_entry.id   AF-A0A855F7Q0-F1
#
_cell.length_a   1.000
_cell.length_b   1.000
_cell.length_c   1.000
_cell.angle_alpha   90.00
_cell.angle_beta   90.00
_cell.angle_gamma   90.00
#
_symmetry.space_group_name_H-M   'P 1'
#
loop_
_entity.id
_entity.type
_entity.pdbx_description
1 polymer ?
#
loop_
_entity_poly.entity_id
_entity_poly.type
_entity_poly.pdbx_seq_one_letter_code
_entity_poly.pdbx_strand_id
1 'polypeptide(L)'
;MPVEKSIPDASHKLDNIRHDAACAEKYALELRDFYMAHMDAPIRQENIKAAARLQTLINELYCAAYRTSDRLSALHNEEGQE
;
A
#
# COMPACT_ATOMS: atom_id res chain seq x y z
N MET A 1 6.98 -40.41 17.83
CA MET A 1 6.25 -39.93 16.64
C MET A 1 6.94 -38.68 16.14
N PRO A 2 7.21 -38.52 14.83
CA PRO A 2 7.82 -37.29 14.36
C PRO A 2 6.77 -36.19 14.44
N VAL A 3 7.12 -35.09 15.11
CA VAL A 3 6.30 -33.87 15.14
C VAL A 3 6.40 -33.30 13.72
N GLU A 4 5.33 -33.44 12.94
CA GLU A 4 5.20 -32.70 11.69
C GLU A 4 5.35 -31.22 12.02
N LYS A 5 6.48 -30.64 11.62
CA LYS A 5 6.61 -29.18 11.56
C LYS A 5 5.56 -28.73 10.56
N SER A 6 4.43 -28.25 11.07
CA SER A 6 3.41 -27.54 10.31
C SER A 6 4.11 -26.47 9.48
N ILE A 7 4.28 -26.76 8.19
CA ILE A 7 4.77 -25.81 7.20
C ILE A 7 3.86 -24.59 7.34
N PRO A 8 4.39 -23.36 7.55
CA PRO A 8 3.54 -22.18 7.68
C PRO A 8 2.67 -22.13 6.43
N ASP A 9 1.37 -22.33 6.66
CA ASP A 9 0.36 -22.49 5.63
C ASP A 9 0.51 -21.33 4.62
N ALA A 10 0.63 -21.65 3.34
CA ALA A 10 0.78 -20.65 2.29
C ALA A 10 -0.35 -19.62 2.35
N SER A 11 -1.52 -20.04 2.83
CA SER A 11 -2.68 -19.19 3.13
C SER A 11 -2.35 -18.06 4.13
N HIS A 12 -1.72 -18.38 5.27
CA HIS A 12 -1.33 -17.38 6.28
C HIS A 12 -0.31 -16.35 5.75
N LYS A 13 0.57 -16.76 4.85
CA LYS A 13 1.50 -15.82 4.19
C LYS A 13 0.76 -14.88 3.23
N LEU A 14 -0.23 -15.40 2.50
CA LEU A 14 -1.03 -14.61 1.56
C LEU A 14 -1.93 -13.59 2.28
N ASP A 15 -2.50 -13.97 3.44
CA ASP A 15 -3.26 -13.07 4.31
C ASP A 15 -2.42 -11.90 4.82
N ASN A 16 -1.18 -12.17 5.26
CA ASN A 16 -0.26 -11.11 5.71
C ASN A 16 0.11 -10.16 4.57
N ILE A 17 0.37 -10.69 3.36
CA ILE A 17 0.67 -9.87 2.18
C ILE A 17 -0.52 -8.98 1.80
N ARG A 18 -1.75 -9.52 1.91
CA ARG A 18 -2.99 -8.75 1.70
C ARG A 18 -3.14 -7.62 2.72
N HIS A 19 -2.93 -7.94 3.99
CA HIS A 19 -2.97 -6.95 5.06
C HIS A 19 -1.94 -5.83 4.85
N ASP A 20 -0.71 -6.18 4.50
CA ASP A 20 0.37 -5.22 4.26
C ASP A 20 0.06 -4.32 3.05
N ALA A 21 -0.53 -4.89 1.98
CA ALA A 21 -0.93 -4.12 0.80
C ALA A 21 -2.04 -3.11 1.11
N ALA A 22 -3.06 -3.51 1.88
CA ALA A 22 -4.14 -2.62 2.32
C ALA A 22 -3.62 -1.51 3.25
N CYS A 23 -2.69 -1.84 4.15
CA CYS A 23 -2.01 -0.86 5.00
C CYS A 23 -1.18 0.13 4.19
N ALA A 24 -0.43 -0.34 3.19
CA ALA A 24 0.36 0.53 2.31
C ALA A 24 -0.52 1.52 1.53
N GLU A 25 -1.69 1.07 1.06
CA GLU A 25 -2.66 1.93 0.38
C GLU A 25 -3.17 3.04 1.31
N LYS A 26 -3.57 2.65 2.53
CA LYS A 26 -4.04 3.58 3.56
C LYS A 26 -2.98 4.62 3.91
N TYR A 27 -1.74 4.20 4.16
CA TYR A 27 -0.65 5.13 4.51
C TYR A 27 -0.29 6.06 3.35
N ALA A 28 -0.34 5.59 2.11
CA ALA A 28 -0.09 6.43 0.95
C ALA A 28 -1.17 7.52 0.80
N LEU A 29 -2.44 7.17 1.07
CA LEU A 29 -3.54 8.11 1.09
C LEU A 29 -3.38 9.15 2.21
N GLU A 30 -3.09 8.71 3.44
CA GLU A 30 -2.85 9.60 4.58
C GLU A 30 -1.68 10.55 4.31
N LEU A 31 -0.60 10.08 3.69
CA LEU A 31 0.53 10.91 3.31
C LEU A 31 0.16 11.96 2.26
N ARG A 32 -0.72 11.63 1.32
CA ARG A 32 -1.23 12.57 0.31
C ARG A 32 -2.04 13.67 0.96
N ASP A 33 -2.94 13.29 1.85
CA ASP A 33 -3.84 14.23 2.51
C ASP A 33 -3.04 15.11 3.50
N PHE A 34 -2.07 14.55 4.21
CA PHE A 34 -1.12 15.30 5.04
C PHE A 34 -0.31 16.31 4.22
N TYR A 35 0.23 15.87 3.07
CA TYR A 35 0.96 16.75 2.16
C TYR A 35 0.08 17.90 1.65
N MET A 36 -1.18 17.63 1.27
CA MET A 36 -2.12 18.66 0.83
C MET A 36 -2.53 19.63 1.96
N ALA A 37 -2.74 19.11 3.17
CA ALA A 37 -3.22 19.89 4.32
C ALA A 37 -2.12 20.70 5.01
N HIS A 38 -0.88 20.21 5.05
CA HIS A 38 0.18 20.75 5.91
C HIS A 38 1.44 21.23 5.19
N MET A 39 1.63 20.93 3.91
CA MET A 39 2.63 21.71 3.16
C MET A 39 2.07 23.11 2.89
N ASP A 40 2.59 24.07 3.63
CA ASP A 40 2.22 25.47 3.46
C ASP A 40 2.70 26.01 2.09
N ALA A 41 1.99 26.99 1.54
CA ALA A 41 2.35 27.62 0.28
C ALA A 41 3.78 28.20 0.24
N PRO A 42 4.32 28.81 1.32
CA PRO A 42 5.71 29.27 1.38
C PRO A 42 6.72 28.12 1.20
N ILE A 43 6.50 26.97 1.84
CA ILE A 43 7.38 25.79 1.75
C ILE A 43 7.38 25.24 0.31
N ARG A 44 6.21 25.22 -0.34
CA ARG A 44 6.12 24.84 -1.77
C ARG A 44 6.84 25.82 -2.69
N GLN A 45 6.85 27.11 -2.35
CA GLN A 45 7.48 28.15 -3.15
C GLN A 45 9.01 28.17 -3.01
N GLU A 46 9.55 27.80 -1.85
CA GLU A 46 11.01 27.67 -1.66
C GLU A 46 11.63 26.65 -2.62
N ASN A 47 10.91 25.56 -2.93
CA ASN A 47 11.36 24.59 -3.92
C ASN A 47 10.19 23.93 -4.68
N ILE A 48 9.68 24.65 -5.68
CA ILE A 48 8.53 24.25 -6.50
C ILE A 48 8.75 22.87 -7.17
N LYS A 49 9.96 22.61 -7.65
CA LYS A 49 10.29 21.32 -8.30
C LYS A 49 10.24 20.16 -7.31
N ALA A 50 10.81 20.33 -6.12
CA ALA A 50 10.76 19.31 -5.08
C ALA A 50 9.33 19.07 -4.58
N ALA A 51 8.55 20.14 -4.40
CA ALA A 51 7.15 20.05 -4.03
C ALA A 51 6.34 19.25 -5.07
N ALA A 52 6.43 19.63 -6.34
CA ALA A 52 5.77 18.91 -7.43
C ALA A 52 6.21 17.44 -7.48
N ARG A 53 7.51 17.16 -7.34
CA ARG A 53 8.02 15.78 -7.35
C ARG A 53 7.51 14.96 -6.18
N LEU A 54 7.44 15.54 -4.98
CA LEU A 54 6.93 14.86 -3.80
C LEU A 54 5.44 14.54 -3.96
N GLN A 55 4.65 15.47 -4.49
CA GLN A 55 3.25 15.21 -4.82
C GLN A 55 3.10 14.06 -5.83
N THR A 56 3.93 14.03 -6.88
CA THR A 56 3.94 12.93 -7.86
C THR A 56 4.27 11.60 -7.19
N LEU A 57 5.33 11.54 -6.37
CA LEU A 57 5.75 10.31 -5.69
C LEU A 57 4.67 9.76 -4.76
N ILE A 58 3.96 10.63 -4.03
CA ILE A 58 2.87 10.22 -3.15
C ILE A 58 1.70 9.64 -3.96
N ASN A 59 1.33 10.29 -5.07
CA ASN A 59 0.28 9.78 -5.95
C ASN A 59 0.66 8.45 -6.61
N GLU A 60 1.90 8.32 -7.07
CA GLU A 60 2.41 7.07 -7.66
C GLU A 60 2.42 5.93 -6.64
N LEU A 61 2.83 6.22 -5.40
CA LEU A 61 2.78 5.27 -4.28
C LEU A 61 1.35 4.81 -3.99
N TYR A 62 0.40 5.74 -3.88
CA TYR A 62 -1.00 5.41 -3.67
C TYR A 62 -1.56 4.52 -4.77
N CYS A 63 -1.35 4.89 -6.04
CA CYS A 63 -1.80 4.10 -7.18
C CYS A 63 -1.17 2.70 -7.20
N ALA A 64 0.11 2.56 -6.86
CA ALA A 64 0.79 1.27 -6.81
C ALA A 64 0.26 0.39 -5.68
N ALA A 65 0.01 0.98 -4.51
CA ALA A 65 -0.54 0.27 -3.36
C ALA A 65 -1.98 -0.18 -3.62
N TYR A 66 -2.84 0.69 -4.15
CA TYR A 66 -4.21 0.35 -4.57
C TYR A 66 -4.23 -0.83 -5.55
N ARG A 67 -3.45 -0.76 -6.64
CA ARG A 67 -3.40 -1.87 -7.62
C ARG A 67 -2.92 -3.18 -7.02
N THR A 68 -2.00 -3.11 -6.06
CA THR A 68 -1.51 -4.30 -5.36
C THR A 68 -2.60 -4.89 -4.46
N SER A 69 -3.26 -4.05 -3.68
CA SER A 69 -4.39 -4.39 -2.81
C SER A 69 -5.55 -5.01 -3.59
N ASP A 70 -5.96 -4.39 -4.69
CA ASP A 70 -7.02 -4.85 -5.59
C ASP A 70 -6.69 -6.21 -6.22
N ARG A 71 -5.47 -6.36 -6.75
CA ARG A 71 -5.03 -7.62 -7.37
C ARG A 71 -4.96 -8.77 -6.38
N LEU A 72 -4.50 -8.51 -5.17
CA LEU A 72 -4.47 -9.54 -4.11
C LEU A 72 -5.88 -9.91 -3.63
N SER A 73 -6.80 -8.94 -3.61
CA SER A 73 -8.20 -9.20 -3.28
C SER A 73 -8.89 -10.04 -4.35
N ALA A 74 -8.60 -9.78 -5.63
CA ALA A 74 -9.10 -10.57 -6.75
C ALA A 74 -8.63 -12.04 -6.67
N LEU A 75 -7.34 -12.27 -6.41
CA LEU A 75 -6.78 -13.62 -6.24
C LEU A 75 -7.46 -14.40 -5.10
N HIS A 76 -7.78 -13.73 -3.99
CA HIS A 76 -8.49 -14.38 -2.89
C HIS A 76 -9.92 -14.83 -3.25
N ASN A 77 -10.62 -14.03 -4.05
CA ASN A 77 -11.98 -14.38 -4.50
C ASN A 77 -12.00 -15.53 -5.50
N GLU A 78 -10.92 -15.70 -6.28
CA GLU A 78 -10.74 -16.83 -7.20
C GLU A 78 -10.44 -18.14 -6.44
N GLU A 79 -9.64 -18.09 -5.37
CA GLU A 79 -9.35 -19.26 -4.52
C GLU A 79 -10.57 -19.77 -3.71
N GLY A 80 -11.57 -18.92 -3.45
CA GLY A 80 -12.79 -19.29 -2.72
C GLY A 80 -13.90 -19.94 -3.57
N GLN A 81 -13.67 -20.15 -4.87
CA GLN A 81 -14.66 -20.70 -5.82
C GLN A 81 -14.35 -22.13 -6.30
N GLU A 82 -13.24 -22.74 -5.84
CA GLU A 82 -12.93 -24.18 -6.03
C GLU A 82 -13.32 -25.02 -4.81
#